data_AF-A0A5M9GQY0-F1
#
_entry.id   AF-A0A5M9GQY0-F1
#
_cell.length_a   1.000
_cell.length_b   1.000
_cell.length_c   1.000
_cell.angle_alpha   90.00
_cell.angle_beta   90.00
_cell.angle_gamma   90.00
#
_symmetry.space_group_name_H-M   'P 1'
#
loop_
_entity.id
_entity.type
_entity.pdbx_description
1 polymer ?
#
loop_
_entity_poly.entity_id
_entity_poly.type
_entity_poly.pdbx_seq_one_letter_code
_entity_poly.pdbx_strand_id
1 'polypeptide(L)'
;MKIICVPKNEEALHRLDFNQNIEGDLIEMSIDDTIYSNLENTSFFETINRLTGANIDKFEDESITDKEALEKVVSSEIFNEKRYDHSLYSIVRNIKALFEEALKCQTGIFFYF
;
A
#
# COMPACT_ATOMS: atom_id res chain seq x y z
N MET A 1 -7.59 -12.77 -3.52
CA MET A 1 -7.02 -11.65 -4.32
C MET A 1 -7.15 -10.41 -3.48
N LYS A 2 -6.05 -9.68 -3.34
CA LYS A 2 -5.91 -8.54 -2.44
C LYS A 2 -5.59 -7.30 -3.27
N ILE A 3 -6.16 -6.16 -2.91
CA ILE A 3 -5.99 -4.91 -3.67
C ILE A 3 -5.27 -3.90 -2.79
N ILE A 4 -4.30 -3.20 -3.39
CA ILE A 4 -3.66 -2.02 -2.81
C ILE A 4 -3.93 -0.87 -3.76
N CYS A 5 -4.53 0.22 -3.27
CA CYS A 5 -4.87 1.35 -4.12
C CYS A 5 -4.65 2.71 -3.47
N VAL A 6 -4.55 3.73 -4.33
CA VAL A 6 -4.38 5.14 -3.99
C VAL A 6 -5.41 5.97 -4.76
N PRO A 7 -6.27 6.74 -4.08
CA PRO A 7 -7.14 7.70 -4.75
C PRO A 7 -6.32 8.85 -5.33
N LYS A 8 -6.57 9.21 -6.59
CA LYS A 8 -5.76 10.23 -7.29
C LYS A 8 -5.98 11.66 -6.80
N ASN A 9 -7.07 11.90 -6.08
CA ASN A 9 -7.45 13.20 -5.52
C ASN A 9 -8.55 13.01 -4.46
N GLU A 10 -8.90 14.11 -3.78
CA GLU A 10 -9.95 14.17 -2.75
C GLU A 10 -11.32 13.68 -3.24
N GLU A 11 -11.71 13.97 -4.47
CA GLU A 11 -13.01 13.50 -4.99
C GLU A 11 -13.03 11.98 -5.19
N ALA A 12 -11.92 11.41 -5.66
CA ALA A 12 -11.74 9.97 -5.78
C ALA A 12 -11.71 9.30 -4.40
N LEU A 13 -11.10 9.93 -3.40
CA LEU A 13 -11.09 9.47 -2.02
C LEU A 13 -12.52 9.46 -1.45
N HIS A 14 -13.26 10.56 -1.61
CA HIS A 14 -14.66 10.62 -1.20
C HIS A 14 -15.49 9.54 -1.91
N ARG A 15 -15.32 9.32 -3.21
CA ARG A 15 -16.02 8.24 -3.93
C ARG A 15 -15.65 6.85 -3.41
N LEU A 16 -14.39 6.64 -3.02
CA LEU A 16 -13.94 5.38 -2.42
C LEU A 16 -14.68 5.08 -1.11
N ASP A 17 -14.85 6.07 -0.23
CA ASP A 17 -15.56 5.91 1.05
C ASP A 17 -17.02 5.43 0.86
N PHE A 18 -17.64 5.73 -0.29
CA PHE A 18 -19.01 5.34 -0.61
C PHE A 18 -19.13 4.20 -1.63
N ASN A 19 -18.02 3.55 -2.01
CA ASN A 19 -17.99 2.53 -3.08
C ASN A 19 -18.58 3.05 -4.42
N GLN A 20 -18.24 4.28 -4.80
CA GLN A 20 -18.74 5.00 -5.98
C GLN A 20 -17.64 5.35 -6.98
N ASN A 21 -16.51 4.65 -6.91
CA ASN A 21 -15.33 4.87 -7.75
C ASN A 21 -15.68 4.74 -9.22
N ILE A 22 -15.15 5.64 -10.04
CA ILE A 22 -15.23 5.56 -11.50
C ILE A 22 -13.88 5.16 -12.11
N GLU A 23 -13.90 4.71 -13.36
CA GLU A 23 -12.67 4.35 -14.06
C GLU A 23 -11.68 5.52 -14.05
N GLY A 24 -10.46 5.24 -13.61
CA GLY A 24 -9.40 6.23 -13.48
C GLY A 24 -9.32 6.94 -12.14
N ASP A 25 -10.20 6.69 -11.18
CA ASP A 25 -10.11 7.27 -9.82
C ASP A 25 -8.90 6.78 -9.02
N LEU A 26 -8.52 5.53 -9.23
CA LEU A 26 -7.53 4.84 -8.43
C LEU A 26 -6.25 4.57 -9.23
N ILE A 27 -5.12 4.58 -8.53
CA ILE A 27 -3.89 3.89 -8.94
C ILE A 27 -3.84 2.63 -8.09
N GLU A 28 -3.91 1.46 -8.70
CA GLU A 28 -4.10 0.21 -7.97
C GLU A 28 -3.22 -0.92 -8.50
N MET A 29 -2.93 -1.86 -7.61
CA MET A 29 -2.33 -3.15 -7.94
C MET A 29 -3.07 -4.27 -7.21
N SER A 30 -3.16 -5.42 -7.86
CA SER A 30 -3.62 -6.65 -7.23
C SER A 30 -2.44 -7.54 -6.90
N ILE A 31 -2.51 -8.20 -5.74
CA ILE A 31 -1.63 -9.29 -5.37
C ILE A 31 -2.46 -10.53 -5.04
N ASP A 32 -1.96 -11.70 -5.42
CA ASP A 32 -2.58 -12.97 -5.04
C ASP A 32 -2.09 -13.42 -3.66
N ASP A 33 -2.69 -14.50 -3.16
CA ASP A 33 -2.35 -15.02 -1.83
C ASP A 33 -0.92 -15.58 -1.78
N THR A 34 -0.36 -15.99 -2.92
CA THR A 34 1.04 -16.46 -2.99
C THR A 34 2.01 -15.28 -2.79
N ILE A 35 1.78 -14.17 -3.49
CA ILE A 35 2.57 -12.94 -3.36
C ILE A 35 2.41 -12.38 -1.94
N TYR A 36 1.19 -12.33 -1.42
CA TYR A 36 0.94 -11.89 -0.05
C TYR A 36 1.72 -12.72 0.97
N SER A 37 1.62 -14.05 0.91
CA SER A 37 2.36 -14.93 1.84
C SER A 37 3.87 -14.75 1.70
N ASN A 38 4.39 -14.54 0.49
CA ASN A 38 5.81 -14.27 0.29
C ASN A 38 6.25 -12.94 0.92
N LEU A 39 5.44 -11.88 0.83
CA LEU A 39 5.70 -10.61 1.52
C LEU A 39 5.60 -10.76 3.04
N GLU A 40 4.59 -11.46 3.53
CA GLU A 40 4.37 -11.74 4.95
C GLU A 40 5.57 -12.47 5.57
N ASN A 41 6.13 -13.47 4.85
CA ASN A 41 7.33 -14.20 5.27
C ASN A 41 8.60 -13.33 5.38
N THR A 42 8.58 -12.08 4.88
CA THR A 42 9.67 -11.11 5.02
C THR A 42 9.44 -10.06 6.11
N SER A 43 8.35 -10.20 6.89
CA SER A 43 7.85 -9.19 7.83
C SER A 43 7.54 -7.85 7.16
N PHE A 44 7.12 -7.86 5.90
CA PHE A 44 6.86 -6.64 5.13
C PHE A 44 5.76 -5.78 5.76
N PHE A 45 4.55 -6.33 5.88
CA PHE A 45 3.39 -5.64 6.46
C PHE A 45 3.57 -5.36 7.95
N GLU A 46 4.17 -6.28 8.70
CA GLU A 46 4.50 -6.06 10.12
C GLU A 46 5.42 -4.84 10.33
N THR A 47 6.39 -4.65 9.43
CA THR A 47 7.26 -3.47 9.49
C THR A 47 6.50 -2.18 9.17
N ILE A 48 5.59 -2.19 8.20
CA ILE A 48 4.73 -1.05 7.88
C ILE A 48 3.82 -0.73 9.07
N ASN A 49 3.18 -1.72 9.67
CA ASN A 49 2.32 -1.57 10.86
C ASN A 49 3.09 -0.91 12.00
N ARG A 50 4.32 -1.36 12.28
CA ARG A 50 5.17 -0.74 13.32
C ARG A 50 5.55 0.71 13.02
N LEU A 51 5.75 1.07 11.75
CA LEU A 51 6.14 2.43 11.35
C LEU A 51 4.96 3.42 11.39
N THR A 52 3.75 2.93 11.17
CA THR A 52 2.56 3.77 10.91
C THR A 52 1.49 3.67 11.99
N GLY A 53 1.49 2.59 12.77
CA GLY A 53 0.41 2.26 13.70
C GLY A 53 -0.80 1.59 13.04
N ALA A 54 -0.75 1.30 11.73
CA ALA A 54 -1.78 0.56 11.01
C ALA A 54 -1.80 -0.93 11.42
N ASN A 55 -2.89 -1.62 11.10
CA ASN A 55 -3.08 -3.05 11.35
C ASN A 55 -3.33 -3.82 10.06
N ILE A 56 -2.41 -3.71 9.10
CA ILE A 56 -2.50 -4.48 7.84
C ILE A 56 -2.27 -5.96 8.14
N ASP A 57 -3.29 -6.77 7.90
CA ASP A 57 -3.21 -8.23 7.93
C ASP A 57 -4.08 -8.85 6.82
N LYS A 58 -4.16 -10.18 6.78
CA LYS A 58 -4.83 -10.92 5.70
C LYS A 58 -6.36 -10.92 5.73
N PHE A 59 -7.00 -10.26 6.69
CA PHE A 59 -8.45 -10.26 6.92
C PHE A 59 -9.04 -8.86 7.12
N GLU A 60 -8.21 -7.83 7.26
CA GLU A 60 -8.64 -6.46 7.56
C GLU A 60 -8.47 -5.55 6.33
N ASP A 61 -9.50 -4.75 6.07
CA ASP A 61 -9.35 -3.56 5.25
C ASP A 61 -8.67 -2.48 6.10
N GLU A 62 -7.62 -1.85 5.57
CA GLU A 62 -6.84 -0.86 6.32
C GLU A 62 -6.38 0.28 5.41
N SER A 63 -6.10 1.44 6.00
CA SER A 63 -5.60 2.60 5.28
C SER A 63 -4.50 3.33 6.05
N ILE A 64 -3.62 3.98 5.29
CA ILE A 64 -2.63 4.92 5.84
C ILE A 64 -2.82 6.24 5.10
N THR A 65 -3.44 7.20 5.78
CA THR A 65 -3.74 8.55 5.27
C THR A 65 -2.88 9.64 5.93
N ASP A 66 -2.27 9.34 7.07
CA ASP A 66 -1.36 10.29 7.74
C ASP A 66 -0.09 10.50 6.91
N LYS A 67 0.17 11.77 6.58
CA LYS A 67 1.31 12.15 5.74
C LYS A 67 2.65 11.75 6.37
N GLU A 68 2.83 11.97 7.67
CA GLU A 68 4.09 11.65 8.34
C GLU A 68 4.34 10.14 8.35
N ALA A 69 3.29 9.33 8.54
CA ALA A 69 3.34 7.87 8.45
C ALA A 69 3.75 7.39 7.05
N LEU A 70 3.16 7.98 5.99
CA LEU A 70 3.54 7.69 4.61
C LEU A 70 5.03 8.05 4.34
N GLU A 71 5.47 9.23 4.76
CA GLU A 71 6.86 9.68 4.63
C GLU A 71 7.83 8.77 5.38
N LYS A 72 7.48 8.31 6.60
CA LYS A 72 8.25 7.33 7.37
C LYS A 72 8.41 6.00 6.63
N VAL A 73 7.35 5.50 5.99
CA VAL A 73 7.43 4.25 5.22
C VAL A 73 8.32 4.41 3.99
N VAL A 74 8.12 5.47 3.20
CA VAL A 74 8.91 5.75 1.98
C VAL A 74 10.40 5.92 2.29
N SER A 75 10.74 6.55 3.41
CA SER A 75 12.12 6.78 3.85
C SER A 75 12.76 5.57 4.55
N SER A 76 12.00 4.51 4.82
CA SER A 76 12.50 3.34 5.54
C SER A 76 13.24 2.34 4.63
N GLU A 77 14.07 1.51 5.26
CA GLU A 77 14.79 0.41 4.59
C GLU A 77 13.87 -0.76 4.18
N ILE A 78 12.53 -0.63 4.29
CA ILE A 78 11.59 -1.67 3.84
C ILE A 78 11.57 -1.82 2.33
N PHE A 79 11.97 -0.79 1.58
CA PHE A 79 12.04 -0.84 0.12
C PHE A 79 13.45 -1.10 -0.41
N ASN A 80 14.40 -1.47 0.46
CA ASN A 80 15.76 -1.79 0.05
C ASN A 80 15.78 -3.11 -0.75
N GLU A 81 16.20 -3.04 -2.02
CA GLU A 81 16.18 -4.14 -2.97
C GLU A 81 16.95 -5.37 -2.50
N LYS A 82 18.01 -5.16 -1.71
CA LYS A 82 18.87 -6.24 -1.20
C LYS A 82 18.16 -7.15 -0.19
N ARG A 83 16.98 -6.77 0.30
CA ARG A 83 16.16 -7.57 1.22
C ARG A 83 15.28 -8.60 0.52
N TYR A 84 15.10 -8.47 -0.80
CA TYR A 84 14.14 -9.25 -1.56
C TYR A 84 14.82 -10.01 -2.68
N ASP A 85 14.31 -11.20 -2.98
CA ASP A 85 14.69 -11.89 -4.19
C ASP A 85 14.12 -11.18 -5.45
N HIS A 86 14.54 -11.65 -6.61
CA HIS A 86 14.16 -11.06 -7.89
C HIS A 86 12.64 -11.09 -8.13
N SER A 87 11.92 -12.08 -7.58
CA SER A 87 10.47 -12.23 -7.76
C SER A 87 9.68 -11.25 -6.91
N LEU A 88 10.15 -10.95 -5.70
CA LEU A 88 9.50 -10.02 -4.78
C LEU A 88 9.89 -8.57 -5.00
N TYR A 89 11.11 -8.32 -5.46
CA TYR A 89 11.62 -6.96 -5.60
C TYR A 89 10.74 -6.08 -6.51
N SER A 90 10.24 -6.61 -7.62
CA SER A 90 9.33 -5.85 -8.52
C SER A 90 8.02 -5.48 -7.82
N ILE A 91 7.45 -6.39 -7.03
CA ILE A 91 6.25 -6.16 -6.23
C ILE A 91 6.49 -5.08 -5.17
N VAL A 92 7.59 -5.20 -4.41
CA VAL A 92 7.97 -4.23 -3.38
C VAL A 92 8.19 -2.84 -3.98
N ARG A 93 8.83 -2.77 -5.15
CA ARG A 93 9.01 -1.50 -5.89
C ARG A 93 7.67 -0.90 -6.31
N ASN A 94 6.72 -1.71 -6.77
CA ASN A 94 5.39 -1.23 -7.14
C ASN A 94 4.60 -0.73 -5.92
N ILE A 95 4.68 -1.42 -4.78
CA ILE A 95 4.08 -0.95 -3.52
C ILE A 95 4.72 0.37 -3.10
N LYS A 96 6.06 0.51 -3.20
CA LYS A 96 6.74 1.78 -2.94
C LYS A 96 6.18 2.91 -3.80
N ALA A 97 6.00 2.66 -5.09
CA ALA A 97 5.43 3.65 -6.01
C ALA A 97 4.03 4.09 -5.57
N LEU A 98 3.20 3.18 -5.05
CA LEU A 98 1.89 3.54 -4.48
C LEU A 98 2.03 4.45 -3.24
N PHE A 99 2.95 4.16 -2.32
CA PHE A 99 3.23 5.08 -1.20
C PHE A 99 3.68 6.47 -1.69
N GLU A 100 4.54 6.53 -2.70
CA GLU A 100 4.98 7.78 -3.31
C GLU A 100 3.83 8.52 -4.02
N GLU A 101 2.93 7.82 -4.68
CA GLU A 101 1.72 8.41 -5.29
C GLU A 101 0.73 8.91 -4.23
N ALA A 102 0.54 8.20 -3.12
CA ALA A 102 -0.30 8.66 -2.01
C ALA A 102 0.17 10.02 -1.46
N LEU A 103 1.49 10.19 -1.34
CA LEU A 103 2.09 11.48 -0.95
C LEU A 103 1.88 12.57 -2.00
N LYS A 104 2.00 12.26 -3.30
CA LYS A 104 1.78 13.22 -4.39
C LYS A 104 0.32 13.66 -4.47
N CYS A 105 -0.61 12.72 -4.34
CA CYS A 105 -2.05 12.95 -4.38
C CYS A 105 -2.61 13.57 -3.10
N GLN A 106 -1.84 13.53 -2.00
CA GLN A 106 -2.24 14.02 -0.68
C GLN A 106 -3.49 13.32 -0.12
N THR A 107 -3.67 12.04 -0.46
CA THR A 107 -4.84 11.24 -0.06
C THR A 107 -4.44 10.16 0.95
N GLY A 108 -3.98 9.01 0.46
CA GLY A 108 -3.61 7.87 1.28
C GLY A 108 -3.46 6.60 0.45
N ILE A 109 -3.01 5.54 1.10
CA ILE A 109 -2.94 4.19 0.53
C ILE A 109 -3.90 3.28 1.30
N PHE A 110 -4.63 2.45 0.57
CA PHE A 110 -5.69 1.58 1.07
C PHE A 110 -5.37 0.13 0.70
N PHE A 111 -5.60 -0.76 1.65
CA PHE A 111 -5.37 -2.20 1.57
C PHE A 111 -6.72 -2.91 1.75
N TYR A 112 -7.14 -3.68 0.76
CA TYR A 112 -8.37 -4.48 0.77
C TYR A 112 -8.01 -5.98 0.69
N PHE A 113 -7.86 -6.64 1.85
CA PHE A 113 -7.10 -7.90 2.00
C PHE A 113 -7.93 -9.13 2.36
#